data_AF-A0A2S8G6P5-F1
#
_entry.id   AF-A0A2S8G6P5-F1
#
_cell.length_a   1.000
_cell.length_b   1.000
_cell.length_c   1.000
_cell.angle_alpha   90.00
_cell.angle_beta   90.00
_cell.angle_gamma   90.00
#
_symmetry.space_group_name_H-M   'P 1'
#
loop_
_entity.id
_entity.type
_entity.pdbx_description
1 polymer ?
#
loop_
_entity_poly.entity_id
_entity_poly.type
_entity_poly.pdbx_seq_one_letter_code
_entity_poly.pdbx_strand_id
1 'polypeptide(L)'
;MNDFDTDRIQQLWDQADELSHGEIQVRLLDEAVNLAEATRDIDLIFDARKRLASAATFGGHPEKLLPAFAWCLAHYQREPERFQQHQFEMLWYFKYVLNAACQFPQMTTEQFDSLHQQMGEMYRQAGYNQRPVHYMRFNFALSSGHMDAAQQAHAAYRSISRDGMADCIACESNTEASYFANLEQHEKSLEIAAPILEGRRRCGSVPHSTYSNVLRTLALLGRYEEADEYQQKGYRLIRDNPSFVGYFGMQIAYLVHRDRLAPALQMLERHLAAALTTHKLSSQHQFYVAAARALGAATAKWKTRKLNLPQSFPLYSAAGEYELAPLIDWFDAQATALAARFDQRNGNRYFAEEKTAWLNY
;
A
#
# COMPACT_ATOMS: atom_id res chain seq x y z
N MET A 1 16.09 -34.73 12.12
CA MET A 1 16.30 -33.41 11.50
C MET A 1 17.45 -33.59 10.53
N ASN A 2 17.29 -33.27 9.25
CA ASN A 2 18.40 -33.34 8.30
C ASN A 2 19.13 -32.00 8.40
N ASP A 3 20.34 -31.97 8.97
CA ASP A 3 21.09 -30.73 9.25
C ASP A 3 21.24 -29.85 7.99
N PHE A 4 21.23 -30.46 6.80
CA PHE A 4 21.28 -29.76 5.52
C PHE A 4 20.11 -28.79 5.29
N ASP A 5 18.88 -29.15 5.68
CA ASP A 5 17.70 -28.29 5.45
C ASP A 5 17.72 -27.08 6.39
N THR A 6 18.16 -27.27 7.64
CA THR A 6 18.32 -26.19 8.62
C THR A 6 19.43 -25.22 8.21
N ASP A 7 20.58 -25.72 7.77
CA ASP A 7 21.68 -24.89 7.25
C ASP A 7 21.24 -24.08 6.03
N ARG A 8 20.46 -24.70 5.12
CA ARG A 8 19.94 -24.00 3.94
C ARG A 8 18.93 -22.92 4.31
N ILE A 9 18.04 -23.17 5.27
CA ILE A 9 17.10 -22.16 5.77
C ILE A 9 17.85 -20.96 6.35
N GLN A 10 18.90 -21.20 7.15
CA GLN A 10 19.71 -20.12 7.71
C GLN A 10 20.40 -19.30 6.62
N GLN A 11 20.98 -19.94 5.60
CA GLN A 11 21.56 -19.24 4.45
C GLN A 11 20.54 -18.38 3.70
N LEU A 12 19.31 -18.87 3.53
CA LEU A 12 18.23 -18.10 2.89
C LEU A 12 17.86 -16.88 3.73
N TRP A 13 17.83 -17.01 5.05
CA TRP A 13 17.57 -15.90 5.96
C TRP A 13 18.69 -14.86 5.91
N ASP A 14 19.95 -15.28 5.97
CA ASP A 14 21.09 -14.38 5.90
C ASP A 14 21.09 -13.59 4.58
N GLN A 15 20.84 -14.28 3.45
CA GLN A 15 20.69 -13.62 2.14
C GLN A 15 19.50 -12.66 2.09
N ALA A 16 18.37 -13.03 2.69
CA ALA A 16 17.19 -12.18 2.72
C ALA A 16 17.41 -10.91 3.57
N ASP A 17 18.15 -11.03 4.68
CA ASP A 17 18.44 -9.93 5.61
C ASP A 17 19.40 -8.89 4.99
N GLU A 18 20.22 -9.29 3.99
CA GLU A 18 21.08 -8.38 3.21
C GLU A 18 20.33 -7.62 2.09
N LEU A 19 19.13 -8.06 1.71
CA LEU A 19 18.37 -7.49 0.61
C LEU A 19 17.48 -6.34 1.05
N SER A 20 17.30 -5.37 0.15
CA SER A 20 16.22 -4.38 0.25
C SER A 20 14.86 -5.07 0.07
N HIS A 21 13.83 -4.51 0.69
CA HIS A 21 12.45 -5.01 0.55
C HIS A 21 12.00 -5.09 -0.91
N GLY A 22 11.50 -6.25 -1.31
CA GLY A 22 11.01 -6.49 -2.67
C GLY A 22 10.86 -7.98 -3.00
N GLU A 23 10.57 -8.27 -4.27
CA GLU A 23 10.28 -9.60 -4.81
C GLU A 23 11.33 -10.65 -4.43
N ILE A 24 12.62 -10.31 -4.57
CA ILE A 24 13.72 -11.27 -4.35
C ILE A 24 13.76 -11.69 -2.88
N GLN A 25 13.66 -10.73 -1.94
CA GLN A 25 13.62 -11.03 -0.51
C GLN A 25 12.43 -11.93 -0.16
N VAL A 26 11.24 -11.61 -0.70
CA VAL A 26 10.03 -12.40 -0.47
C VAL A 26 10.16 -13.81 -1.02
N ARG A 27 10.74 -14.00 -2.20
CA ARG A 27 10.96 -15.32 -2.81
C ARG A 27 11.92 -16.19 -1.98
N LEU A 28 13.01 -15.63 -1.47
CA LEU A 28 13.95 -16.37 -0.61
C LEU A 28 13.27 -16.82 0.69
N LEU A 29 12.47 -15.96 1.30
CA LEU A 29 11.75 -16.30 2.53
C LEU A 29 10.60 -17.29 2.30
N ASP A 30 10.00 -17.27 1.12
CA ASP A 30 9.01 -18.27 0.70
C ASP A 30 9.65 -19.65 0.52
N GLU A 31 10.85 -19.72 -0.09
CA GLU A 31 11.65 -20.95 -0.16
C GLU A 31 12.00 -21.46 1.24
N ALA A 32 12.39 -20.57 2.16
CA ALA A 32 12.68 -20.92 3.55
C ALA A 32 11.44 -21.49 4.28
N VAL A 33 10.24 -20.96 4.02
CA VAL A 33 8.99 -21.54 4.55
C VAL A 33 8.78 -22.96 4.04
N ASN A 34 8.95 -23.20 2.74
CA ASN A 34 8.76 -24.54 2.15
C ASN A 34 9.75 -25.56 2.74
N LEU A 35 11.01 -25.16 2.95
CA LEU A 35 12.01 -26.01 3.60
C LEU A 35 11.67 -26.26 5.07
N ALA A 36 11.26 -25.21 5.81
CA ALA A 36 10.85 -25.35 7.21
C ALA A 36 9.67 -26.32 7.35
N GLU A 37 8.69 -26.27 6.45
CA GLU A 37 7.54 -27.19 6.46
C GLU A 37 7.95 -28.65 6.26
N ALA A 38 8.96 -28.92 5.45
CA ALA A 38 9.49 -30.27 5.25
C ALA A 38 10.11 -30.85 6.53
N THR A 39 10.66 -30.01 7.41
CA THR A 39 11.23 -30.43 8.70
C THR A 39 10.18 -30.87 9.72
N ARG A 40 8.94 -30.38 9.59
CA ARG A 40 7.86 -30.49 10.59
C ARG A 40 8.19 -29.92 11.97
N ASP A 41 9.26 -29.12 12.08
CA ASP A 41 9.57 -28.36 13.29
C ASP A 41 8.66 -27.12 13.33
N ILE A 42 7.71 -27.15 14.27
CA ILE A 42 6.70 -26.11 14.42
C ILE A 42 7.32 -24.75 14.77
N ASP A 43 8.39 -24.70 15.56
CA ASP A 43 9.02 -23.43 15.95
C ASP A 43 9.74 -22.81 14.75
N LEU A 44 10.46 -23.65 13.99
CA LEU A 44 11.12 -23.23 12.76
C LEU A 44 10.12 -22.74 11.69
N ILE A 45 8.99 -23.44 11.53
CA ILE A 45 7.91 -23.03 10.62
C ILE A 45 7.32 -21.69 11.06
N PHE A 46 7.13 -21.49 12.37
CA PHE A 46 6.62 -20.24 12.92
C PHE A 46 7.55 -19.07 12.60
N ASP A 47 8.86 -19.22 12.85
CA ASP A 47 9.85 -18.18 12.56
C ASP A 47 9.96 -17.89 11.05
N ALA A 48 9.95 -18.92 10.21
CA ALA A 48 9.97 -18.76 8.76
C ALA A 48 8.75 -17.98 8.26
N ARG A 49 7.54 -18.33 8.73
CA ARG A 49 6.30 -17.64 8.36
C ARG A 49 6.25 -16.22 8.91
N LYS A 50 6.76 -15.98 10.12
CA LYS A 50 6.88 -14.63 10.71
C LYS A 50 7.80 -13.74 9.87
N ARG A 51 8.94 -14.25 9.42
CA ARG A 51 9.86 -13.52 8.52
C ARG A 51 9.21 -13.24 7.16
N LEU A 52 8.55 -14.23 6.57
CA LEU A 52 7.80 -14.06 5.32
C LEU A 52 6.72 -12.98 5.45
N ALA A 53 5.92 -12.99 6.52
CA ALA A 53 4.89 -11.99 6.76
C ALA A 53 5.44 -10.55 6.80
N SER A 54 6.58 -10.34 7.48
CA SER A 54 7.24 -9.03 7.50
C SER A 54 7.68 -8.60 6.11
N ALA A 55 8.44 -9.44 5.40
CA ALA A 55 8.95 -9.11 4.08
C ALA A 55 7.82 -8.92 3.05
N ALA A 56 6.76 -9.73 3.14
CA ALA A 56 5.58 -9.63 2.29
C ALA A 56 4.87 -8.27 2.45
N THR A 57 4.84 -7.72 3.67
CA THR A 57 4.26 -6.39 3.94
C THR A 57 4.99 -5.29 3.17
N PHE A 58 6.32 -5.26 3.26
CA PHE A 58 7.13 -4.18 2.67
C PHE A 58 7.46 -4.42 1.19
N GLY A 59 7.54 -5.68 0.75
CA GLY A 59 7.71 -6.07 -0.65
C GLY A 59 6.43 -5.91 -1.47
N GLY A 60 5.27 -5.73 -0.82
CA GLY A 60 4.00 -5.55 -1.51
C GLY A 60 3.35 -6.84 -1.98
N HIS A 61 3.53 -7.91 -1.20
CA HIS A 61 2.96 -9.24 -1.38
C HIS A 61 1.90 -9.57 -0.30
N PRO A 62 0.83 -8.77 -0.17
CA PRO A 62 -0.13 -8.99 0.89
C PRO A 62 -0.84 -10.36 0.76
N GLU A 63 -0.84 -11.00 -0.42
CA GLU A 63 -1.31 -12.36 -0.66
C GLU A 63 -0.49 -13.43 0.07
N LYS A 64 0.78 -13.14 0.40
CA LYS A 64 1.65 -14.00 1.22
C LYS A 64 1.57 -13.63 2.70
N LEU A 65 1.39 -12.35 3.02
CA LEU A 65 1.23 -11.85 4.40
C LEU A 65 0.05 -12.52 5.10
N LEU A 66 -1.14 -12.49 4.50
CA LEU A 66 -2.38 -12.96 5.13
C LEU A 66 -2.29 -14.44 5.58
N PRO A 67 -1.96 -15.41 4.71
CA PRO A 67 -1.88 -16.81 5.11
C PRO A 67 -0.72 -17.10 6.07
N ALA A 68 0.42 -16.40 5.94
CA ALA A 68 1.53 -16.54 6.87
C ALA A 68 1.15 -16.09 8.29
N PHE A 69 0.53 -14.91 8.40
CA PHE A 69 0.06 -14.38 9.68
C PHE A 69 -1.07 -15.22 10.27
N ALA A 70 -2.07 -15.62 9.47
CA ALA A 70 -3.19 -16.43 9.95
C ALA A 70 -2.73 -17.76 10.56
N TRP A 71 -1.73 -18.41 9.94
CA TRP A 71 -1.12 -19.62 10.49
C TRP A 71 -0.42 -19.34 11.82
N CYS A 72 0.42 -18.30 11.89
CA CYS A 72 1.13 -17.95 13.12
C CYS A 72 0.15 -17.59 14.24
N LEU A 73 -0.92 -16.84 13.93
CA LEU A 73 -1.94 -16.45 14.90
C LEU A 73 -2.68 -17.67 15.46
N ALA A 74 -3.07 -18.62 14.62
CA ALA A 74 -3.74 -19.83 15.06
C ALA A 74 -2.87 -20.68 16.00
N HIS A 75 -1.56 -20.80 15.72
CA HIS A 75 -0.63 -21.51 16.59
C HIS A 75 -0.33 -20.75 17.88
N TYR A 76 -0.16 -19.43 17.82
CA TYR A 76 -0.02 -18.58 18.99
C TYR A 76 -1.23 -18.67 19.92
N GLN A 77 -2.45 -18.69 19.37
CA GLN A 77 -3.69 -18.83 20.16
C GLN A 77 -3.85 -20.23 20.77
N ARG A 78 -3.40 -21.27 20.08
CA ARG A 78 -3.49 -22.67 20.55
C ARG A 78 -2.45 -23.00 21.62
N GLU A 79 -1.24 -22.45 21.51
CA GLU A 79 -0.10 -22.73 22.39
C GLU A 79 0.60 -21.42 22.84
N PRO A 80 -0.09 -20.53 23.57
CA PRO A 80 0.42 -19.19 23.88
C PRO A 80 1.71 -19.17 24.70
N GLU A 81 1.92 -20.17 25.58
CA GLU A 81 3.15 -20.29 26.38
C GLU A 81 4.37 -20.65 25.50
N ARG A 82 4.19 -21.52 24.50
CA ARG A 82 5.25 -21.93 23.56
C ARG A 82 5.76 -20.75 22.74
N PHE A 83 4.85 -19.89 22.28
CA PHE A 83 5.16 -18.77 21.41
C PHE A 83 5.18 -17.41 22.13
N GLN A 84 5.26 -17.40 23.46
CA GLN A 84 5.19 -16.17 24.26
C GLN A 84 6.25 -15.13 23.84
N GLN A 85 7.44 -15.60 23.45
CA GLN A 85 8.53 -14.76 22.96
C GLN A 85 8.18 -13.95 21.70
N HIS A 86 7.17 -14.37 20.94
CA HIS A 86 6.70 -13.70 19.73
C HIS A 86 5.47 -12.80 19.96
N GLN A 87 5.03 -12.63 21.21
CA GLN A 87 3.83 -11.87 21.54
C GLN A 87 3.87 -10.46 20.92
N PHE A 88 5.00 -9.76 21.03
CA PHE A 88 5.13 -8.42 20.50
C PHE A 88 4.92 -8.39 18.98
N GLU A 89 5.60 -9.26 18.23
CA GLU A 89 5.48 -9.30 16.77
C GLU A 89 4.09 -9.71 16.32
N MET A 90 3.46 -10.67 17.01
CA MET A 90 2.10 -11.09 16.69
C MET A 90 1.10 -9.94 16.87
N LEU A 91 1.19 -9.19 17.97
CA LEU A 91 0.38 -7.99 18.19
C LEU A 91 0.68 -6.91 17.15
N TRP A 92 1.94 -6.76 16.74
CA TRP A 92 2.34 -5.79 15.73
C TRP A 92 1.79 -6.14 14.34
N TYR A 93 1.82 -7.42 13.96
CA TYR A 93 1.44 -7.90 12.63
C TYR A 93 -0.06 -7.79 12.34
N PHE A 94 -0.91 -7.72 13.36
CA PHE A 94 -2.32 -7.32 13.17
C PHE A 94 -2.42 -6.02 12.37
N LYS A 95 -1.56 -5.03 12.67
CA LYS A 95 -1.56 -3.75 11.95
C LYS A 95 -1.15 -3.90 10.49
N TYR A 96 -0.24 -4.82 10.18
CA TYR A 96 0.15 -5.11 8.80
C TYR A 96 -1.01 -5.70 8.01
N VAL A 97 -1.71 -6.69 8.59
CA VAL A 97 -2.86 -7.33 7.95
C VAL A 97 -4.03 -6.36 7.79
N LEU A 98 -4.36 -5.59 8.83
CA LEU A 98 -5.45 -4.62 8.78
C LEU A 98 -5.16 -3.47 7.79
N ASN A 99 -3.91 -3.00 7.68
CA ASN A 99 -3.52 -2.05 6.65
C ASN A 99 -3.59 -2.67 5.23
N ALA A 100 -3.25 -3.96 5.09
CA ALA A 100 -3.34 -4.67 3.81
C ALA A 100 -4.80 -4.88 3.36
N ALA A 101 -5.77 -4.91 4.27
CA ALA A 101 -7.20 -5.03 3.95
C ALA A 101 -7.67 -3.93 2.97
N CYS A 102 -7.10 -2.72 3.04
CA CYS A 102 -7.42 -1.62 2.13
C CYS A 102 -7.01 -1.88 0.68
N GLN A 103 -6.18 -2.91 0.44
CA GLN A 103 -5.69 -3.30 -0.88
C GLN A 103 -6.47 -4.48 -1.48
N PHE A 104 -7.40 -5.08 -0.73
CA PHE A 104 -8.11 -6.29 -1.12
C PHE A 104 -9.62 -6.17 -1.03
N PRO A 105 -10.34 -6.17 -2.16
CA PRO A 105 -11.79 -6.21 -2.15
C PRO A 105 -12.33 -7.58 -1.72
N GLN A 106 -11.54 -8.66 -1.82
CA GLN A 106 -11.97 -10.00 -1.42
C GLN A 106 -12.01 -10.24 0.10
N MET A 107 -11.29 -9.42 0.88
CA MET A 107 -11.40 -9.46 2.33
C MET A 107 -12.67 -8.70 2.73
N THR A 108 -13.67 -9.39 3.26
CA THR A 108 -14.96 -8.76 3.56
C THR A 108 -14.86 -7.80 4.75
N THR A 109 -15.83 -6.90 4.88
CA THR A 109 -15.91 -5.98 6.02
C THR A 109 -16.06 -6.74 7.34
N GLU A 110 -16.79 -7.85 7.35
CA GLU A 110 -16.96 -8.72 8.52
C GLU A 110 -15.63 -9.40 8.91
N GLN A 111 -14.81 -9.82 7.94
CA GLN A 111 -13.48 -10.36 8.20
C GLN A 111 -12.55 -9.29 8.79
N PHE A 112 -12.61 -8.06 8.26
CA PHE A 112 -11.90 -6.92 8.84
C PHE A 112 -12.34 -6.67 10.27
N ASP A 113 -13.64 -6.62 10.53
CA ASP A 113 -14.22 -6.37 11.85
C ASP A 113 -13.83 -7.45 12.86
N SER A 114 -13.87 -8.72 12.45
CA SER A 114 -13.46 -9.84 13.28
C SER A 114 -11.97 -9.75 13.66
N LEU A 115 -11.08 -9.48 12.70
CA LEU A 115 -9.64 -9.32 12.98
C LEU A 115 -9.36 -8.07 13.82
N HIS A 116 -10.11 -7.00 13.58
CA HIS A 116 -10.03 -5.75 14.33
C HIS A 116 -10.45 -5.92 15.79
N GLN A 117 -11.52 -6.68 16.04
CA GLN A 117 -11.94 -7.04 17.39
C GLN A 117 -10.90 -7.93 18.09
N GLN A 118 -10.41 -8.97 17.40
CA GLN A 118 -9.37 -9.86 17.94
C GLN A 118 -8.10 -9.09 18.32
N MET A 119 -7.67 -8.13 17.48
CA MET A 119 -6.57 -7.21 17.81
C MET A 119 -6.85 -6.49 19.14
N GLY A 120 -8.04 -5.92 19.31
CA GLY A 120 -8.40 -5.19 20.53
C GLY A 120 -8.40 -6.05 21.79
N GLU A 121 -8.90 -7.28 21.70
CA GLU A 121 -8.89 -8.26 22.80
C GLU A 121 -7.47 -8.65 23.19
N MET A 122 -6.63 -8.99 22.22
CA MET A 122 -5.24 -9.38 22.48
C MET A 122 -4.39 -8.22 23.01
N TYR A 123 -4.63 -6.99 22.54
CA TYR A 123 -3.96 -5.79 23.06
C TYR A 123 -4.29 -5.57 24.53
N ARG A 124 -5.57 -5.72 24.89
CA ARG A 124 -6.03 -5.58 26.28
C ARG A 124 -5.42 -6.65 27.19
N GLN A 125 -5.37 -7.90 26.73
CA GLN A 125 -4.75 -9.01 27.47
C GLN A 125 -3.25 -8.80 27.70
N ALA A 126 -2.56 -8.19 26.74
CA ALA A 126 -1.13 -7.87 26.83
C ALA A 126 -0.84 -6.52 27.52
N GLY A 127 -1.86 -5.82 28.04
CA GLY A 127 -1.69 -4.56 28.77
C GLY A 127 -1.46 -3.31 27.91
N TYR A 128 -1.68 -3.40 26.59
CA TYR A 128 -1.63 -2.26 25.68
C TYR A 128 -2.97 -1.52 25.61
N ASN A 129 -2.90 -0.24 25.27
CA ASN A 129 -4.09 0.58 25.10
C ASN A 129 -4.73 0.37 23.70
N GLN A 130 -5.92 0.94 23.51
CA GLN A 130 -6.71 0.74 22.29
C GLN A 130 -6.41 1.78 21.20
N ARG A 131 -5.41 2.66 21.37
CA ARG A 131 -5.05 3.68 20.37
C ARG A 131 -4.79 3.06 18.99
N PRO A 132 -3.96 2.00 18.85
CA PRO A 132 -3.67 1.45 17.53
C PRO A 132 -4.89 0.77 16.90
N VAL A 133 -5.79 0.23 17.72
CA VAL A 133 -7.08 -0.35 17.28
C VAL A 133 -7.92 0.75 16.64
N HIS A 134 -8.11 1.89 17.29
CA HIS A 134 -8.82 3.02 16.70
C HIS A 134 -8.12 3.59 15.46
N TYR A 135 -6.77 3.62 15.45
CA TYR A 135 -6.00 4.06 14.29
C TYR A 135 -6.17 3.14 13.07
N MET A 136 -6.22 1.81 13.26
CA MET A 136 -6.51 0.87 12.17
C MET A 136 -7.94 1.03 11.63
N ARG A 137 -8.92 1.27 12.51
CA ARG A 137 -10.30 1.59 12.09
C ARG A 137 -10.36 2.88 11.27
N PHE A 138 -9.66 3.91 11.73
CA PHE A 138 -9.55 5.18 11.04
C PHE A 138 -8.97 5.03 9.63
N ASN A 139 -7.84 4.31 9.48
CA ASN A 139 -7.22 4.10 8.18
C ASN A 139 -8.14 3.32 7.22
N PHE A 140 -8.77 2.25 7.71
CA PHE A 140 -9.70 1.47 6.88
C PHE A 140 -10.91 2.32 6.43
N ALA A 141 -11.53 3.04 7.36
CA ALA A 141 -12.67 3.91 7.07
C ALA A 141 -12.32 5.00 6.05
N LEU A 142 -11.18 5.67 6.21
CA LEU A 142 -10.68 6.65 5.24
C LEU A 142 -10.48 6.03 3.85
N SER A 143 -9.84 4.86 3.78
CA SER A 143 -9.53 4.20 2.50
C SER A 143 -10.76 3.59 1.78
N SER A 144 -11.86 3.42 2.52
CA SER A 144 -13.10 2.80 2.04
C SER A 144 -14.23 3.81 1.84
N GLY A 145 -13.99 5.10 2.06
CA GLY A 145 -15.00 6.16 1.87
C GLY A 145 -15.99 6.34 3.00
N HIS A 146 -15.76 5.73 4.17
CA HIS A 146 -16.64 5.87 5.33
C HIS A 146 -16.22 7.06 6.20
N MET A 147 -16.37 8.28 5.68
CA MET A 147 -15.81 9.48 6.31
C MET A 147 -16.34 9.77 7.72
N ASP A 148 -17.62 9.51 8.01
CA ASP A 148 -18.17 9.64 9.36
C ASP A 148 -17.50 8.67 10.35
N ALA A 149 -17.31 7.42 9.94
CA ALA A 149 -16.60 6.42 10.74
C ALA A 149 -15.11 6.79 10.89
N ALA A 150 -14.50 7.36 9.86
CA ALA A 150 -13.13 7.85 9.90
C ALA A 150 -12.99 9.00 10.93
N GLN A 151 -13.93 9.95 10.96
CA GLN A 151 -13.95 11.04 11.92
C GLN A 151 -14.10 10.55 13.36
N GLN A 152 -15.03 9.63 13.62
CA GLN A 152 -15.23 9.04 14.94
C GLN A 152 -13.99 8.29 15.42
N ALA A 153 -13.42 7.45 14.56
CA ALA A 153 -12.20 6.71 14.86
C ALA A 153 -10.99 7.64 15.02
N HIS A 154 -10.93 8.74 14.26
CA HIS A 154 -9.92 9.77 14.39
C HIS A 154 -9.95 10.43 15.77
N ALA A 155 -11.13 10.88 16.21
CA ALA A 155 -11.31 11.43 17.55
C ALA A 155 -10.93 10.44 18.65
N ALA A 156 -11.34 9.17 18.50
CA ALA A 156 -11.05 8.11 19.47
C ALA A 156 -9.56 7.76 19.58
N TYR A 157 -8.83 7.63 18.46
CA TYR A 157 -7.40 7.35 18.57
C TYR A 157 -6.66 8.58 19.13
N ARG A 158 -7.05 9.81 18.75
CA ARG A 158 -6.41 11.06 19.24
C ARG A 158 -6.60 11.29 20.73
N SER A 159 -7.68 10.79 21.34
CA SER A 159 -7.95 10.94 22.77
C SER A 159 -7.12 10.02 23.66
N ILE A 160 -6.45 9.01 23.09
CA ILE A 160 -5.65 8.03 23.81
C ILE A 160 -4.16 8.30 23.58
N SER A 161 -3.37 8.33 24.66
CA SER A 161 -1.92 8.49 24.60
C SER A 161 -1.23 7.37 23.83
N ARG A 162 -0.06 7.66 23.28
CA ARG A 162 0.78 6.66 22.60
C ARG A 162 1.37 5.69 23.62
N ASP A 163 1.41 4.40 23.29
CA ASP A 163 2.16 3.37 23.99
C ASP A 163 3.13 2.65 23.04
N GLY A 164 3.69 1.51 23.47
CA GLY A 164 4.64 0.72 22.68
C GLY A 164 4.05 0.11 21.39
N MET A 165 2.73 0.10 21.22
CA MET A 165 2.07 -0.42 20.02
C MET A 165 1.66 0.67 19.02
N ALA A 166 1.89 1.95 19.34
CA ALA A 166 1.64 3.04 18.42
C ALA A 166 2.57 2.99 17.19
N ASP A 167 2.04 3.31 16.02
CA ASP A 167 2.86 3.46 14.82
C ASP A 167 3.82 4.64 14.96
N CYS A 168 4.88 4.67 14.16
CA CYS A 168 5.81 5.78 14.22
C CYS A 168 5.10 7.12 13.90
N ILE A 169 5.57 8.21 14.51
CA ILE A 169 4.93 9.53 14.38
C ILE A 169 4.85 9.97 12.91
N ALA A 170 5.86 9.62 12.10
CA ALA A 170 5.87 9.93 10.67
C ALA A 170 4.71 9.25 9.91
N CYS A 171 4.42 7.97 10.21
CA CYS A 171 3.31 7.25 9.60
C CYS A 171 1.96 7.82 10.03
N GLU A 172 1.75 8.06 11.34
CA GLU A 172 0.51 8.65 11.84
C GLU A 172 0.27 10.05 11.25
N SER A 173 1.30 10.91 11.20
CA SER A 173 1.19 12.24 10.59
C SER A 173 0.89 12.19 9.08
N ASN A 174 1.46 11.23 8.35
CA ASN A 174 1.14 11.07 6.92
C ASN A 174 -0.34 10.68 6.71
N THR A 175 -0.88 9.77 7.51
CA THR A 175 -2.30 9.38 7.42
C THR A 175 -3.22 10.52 7.85
N GLU A 176 -2.89 11.25 8.92
CA GLU A 176 -3.61 12.45 9.34
C GLU A 176 -3.63 13.52 8.24
N ALA A 177 -2.48 13.80 7.61
CA ALA A 177 -2.41 14.76 6.52
C ALA A 177 -3.34 14.37 5.36
N SER A 178 -3.36 13.09 4.98
CA SER A 178 -4.29 12.58 3.97
C SER A 178 -5.75 12.72 4.39
N TYR A 179 -6.08 12.48 5.66
CA TYR A 179 -7.45 12.67 6.18
C TYR A 179 -7.93 14.11 6.05
N PHE A 180 -7.13 15.09 6.49
CA PHE A 180 -7.50 16.50 6.34
C PHE A 180 -7.56 16.93 4.87
N ALA A 181 -6.75 16.34 3.99
CA ALA A 181 -6.87 16.56 2.56
C ALA A 181 -8.21 16.02 2.00
N ASN A 182 -8.69 14.87 2.48
CA ASN A 182 -9.99 14.30 2.08
C ASN A 182 -11.17 15.13 2.59
N LEU A 183 -11.00 15.85 3.69
CA LEU A 183 -11.97 16.84 4.18
C LEU A 183 -11.87 18.22 3.48
N GLU A 184 -11.05 18.33 2.43
CA GLU A 184 -10.76 19.60 1.73
C GLU A 184 -10.13 20.68 2.64
N GLN A 185 -9.61 20.31 3.80
CA GLN A 185 -8.87 21.19 4.72
C GLN A 185 -7.39 21.20 4.34
N HIS A 186 -7.09 21.76 3.17
CA HIS A 186 -5.80 21.66 2.52
C HIS A 186 -4.64 22.28 3.32
N GLU A 187 -4.85 23.44 3.92
CA GLU A 187 -3.84 24.10 4.75
C GLU A 187 -3.53 23.26 6.00
N LYS A 188 -4.57 22.67 6.62
CA LYS A 188 -4.38 21.81 7.79
C LYS A 188 -3.64 20.54 7.45
N SER A 189 -3.94 19.96 6.29
CA SER A 189 -3.19 18.82 5.74
C SER A 189 -1.70 19.12 5.63
N LEU A 190 -1.34 20.28 5.07
CA LEU A 190 0.07 20.69 4.93
C LEU A 190 0.73 21.02 6.25
N GLU A 191 0.03 21.65 7.20
CA GLU A 191 0.54 21.89 8.56
C GLU A 191 0.96 20.58 9.24
N ILE A 192 0.12 19.54 9.13
CA ILE A 192 0.40 18.22 9.71
C ILE A 192 1.54 17.51 8.97
N ALA A 193 1.61 17.66 7.65
CA ALA A 193 2.69 17.10 6.84
C ALA A 193 4.03 17.85 6.99
N ALA A 194 4.02 19.11 7.42
CA ALA A 194 5.21 19.98 7.44
C ALA A 194 6.45 19.36 8.10
N PRO A 195 6.38 18.71 9.28
CA PRO A 195 7.56 18.07 9.87
C PRO A 195 8.17 16.95 9.01
N ILE A 196 7.37 16.27 8.17
CA ILE A 196 7.85 15.28 7.21
C ILE A 196 8.50 15.97 6.02
N LEU A 197 7.82 16.98 5.47
CA LEU A 197 8.27 17.72 4.30
C LEU A 197 9.61 18.44 4.54
N GLU A 198 9.79 18.99 5.74
CA GLU A 198 11.01 19.64 6.22
C GLU A 198 12.12 18.64 6.63
N GLY A 199 11.86 17.33 6.55
CA GLY A 199 12.84 16.29 6.89
C GLY A 199 13.03 16.06 8.40
N ARG A 200 12.23 16.69 9.28
CA ARG A 200 12.28 16.49 10.73
C ARG A 200 11.71 15.14 11.18
N ARG A 201 10.94 14.46 10.33
CA ARG A 201 10.35 13.13 10.58
C ARG A 201 10.50 12.22 9.37
N ARG A 202 11.01 10.99 9.58
CA ARG A 202 11.15 9.96 8.56
C ARG A 202 11.02 8.55 9.14
N CYS A 203 10.69 7.59 8.29
CA CYS A 203 10.75 6.15 8.54
C CYS A 203 11.05 5.42 7.22
N GLY A 204 10.93 4.08 7.18
CA GLY A 204 11.19 3.30 5.97
C GLY A 204 10.30 3.66 4.76
N SER A 205 9.09 4.18 4.99
CA SER A 205 8.12 4.50 3.93
C SER A 205 7.66 5.97 3.89
N VAL A 206 8.12 6.79 4.83
CA VAL A 206 7.85 8.24 4.92
C VAL A 206 9.20 8.97 4.92
N PRO A 207 9.48 9.88 3.98
CA PRO A 207 8.54 10.71 3.21
C PRO A 207 8.09 10.16 1.84
N HIS A 208 8.50 8.93 1.47
CA HIS A 208 8.25 8.34 0.14
C HIS A 208 6.79 8.50 -0.33
N SER A 209 5.83 8.12 0.52
CA SER A 209 4.40 8.29 0.25
C SER A 209 3.91 9.73 0.38
N THR A 210 4.40 10.46 1.39
CA THR A 210 3.95 11.81 1.73
C THR A 210 4.15 12.79 0.58
N TYR A 211 5.29 12.74 -0.13
CA TYR A 211 5.55 13.64 -1.25
C TYR A 211 4.53 13.49 -2.39
N SER A 212 4.04 12.28 -2.64
CA SER A 212 2.97 12.04 -3.62
C SER A 212 1.60 12.46 -3.07
N ASN A 213 1.35 12.25 -1.77
CA ASN A 213 0.08 12.61 -1.12
C ASN A 213 -0.21 14.12 -1.12
N VAL A 214 0.82 14.95 -0.98
CA VAL A 214 0.64 16.41 -0.88
C VAL A 214 0.49 17.12 -2.22
N LEU A 215 0.74 16.44 -3.36
CA LEU A 215 0.73 17.07 -4.68
C LEU A 215 -0.60 17.75 -4.99
N ARG A 216 -1.72 17.04 -4.75
CA ARG A 216 -3.08 17.57 -4.94
C ARG A 216 -3.35 18.76 -4.04
N THR A 217 -3.07 18.60 -2.75
CA THR A 217 -3.25 19.66 -1.75
C THR A 217 -2.49 20.94 -2.13
N LEU A 218 -1.23 20.82 -2.55
CA LEU A 218 -0.43 21.97 -2.97
C LEU A 218 -0.96 22.61 -4.26
N ALA A 219 -1.37 21.79 -5.24
CA ALA A 219 -1.91 22.28 -6.50
C ALA A 219 -3.24 23.04 -6.31
N LEU A 220 -4.16 22.54 -5.48
CA LEU A 220 -5.42 23.20 -5.17
C LEU A 220 -5.23 24.54 -4.45
N LEU A 221 -4.13 24.68 -3.72
CA LEU A 221 -3.72 25.96 -3.10
C LEU A 221 -2.89 26.85 -4.03
N GLY A 222 -2.69 26.47 -5.30
CA GLY A 222 -1.87 27.20 -6.26
C GLY A 222 -0.35 27.21 -5.95
N ARG A 223 0.11 26.40 -5.00
CA ARG A 223 1.52 26.29 -4.56
C ARG A 223 2.33 25.39 -5.51
N TYR A 224 2.33 25.74 -6.79
CA TYR A 224 2.85 24.90 -7.86
C TYR A 224 4.37 24.68 -7.82
N GLU A 225 5.14 25.67 -7.39
CA GLU A 225 6.60 25.55 -7.26
C GLU A 225 6.97 24.48 -6.23
N GLU A 226 6.34 24.51 -5.05
CA GLU A 226 6.53 23.49 -4.02
C GLU A 226 6.05 22.10 -4.48
N ALA A 227 4.89 22.06 -5.14
CA ALA A 227 4.38 20.81 -5.69
C ALA A 227 5.34 20.19 -6.72
N ASP A 228 5.97 21.00 -7.57
CA ASP A 228 6.98 20.54 -8.53
C ASP A 228 8.22 19.98 -7.85
N GLU A 229 8.69 20.61 -6.77
CA GLU A 229 9.80 20.08 -6.01
C GLU A 229 9.47 18.72 -5.38
N TYR A 230 8.31 18.60 -4.74
CA TYR A 230 7.91 17.34 -4.10
C TYR A 230 7.56 16.26 -5.12
N GLN A 231 7.06 16.62 -6.31
CA GLN A 231 6.88 15.70 -7.43
C GLN A 231 8.23 15.03 -7.76
N GLN A 232 9.28 15.83 -7.99
CA GLN A 232 10.60 15.31 -8.36
C GLN A 232 11.27 14.54 -7.21
N LYS A 233 11.24 15.10 -5.99
CA LYS A 233 11.81 14.47 -4.78
C LYS A 233 11.10 13.14 -4.49
N GLY A 234 9.77 13.13 -4.51
CA GLY A 234 8.92 11.96 -4.34
C GLY A 234 9.24 10.88 -5.35
N TYR A 235 9.20 11.21 -6.64
CA TYR A 235 9.44 10.22 -7.69
C TYR A 235 10.82 9.57 -7.56
N ARG A 236 11.89 10.34 -7.27
CA ARG A 236 13.24 9.78 -7.07
C ARG A 236 13.29 8.73 -5.97
N LEU A 237 12.51 8.87 -4.91
CA LEU A 237 12.49 7.93 -3.79
C LEU A 237 11.71 6.65 -4.10
N ILE A 238 10.68 6.71 -4.94
CA ILE A 238 9.78 5.57 -5.16
C ILE A 238 10.03 4.80 -6.47
N ARG A 239 10.71 5.40 -7.46
CA ARG A 239 10.80 4.90 -8.86
C ARG A 239 11.41 3.50 -9.04
N ASP A 240 12.13 3.00 -8.05
CA ASP A 240 12.84 1.71 -8.12
C ASP A 240 12.16 0.64 -7.22
N ASN A 241 11.05 0.98 -6.57
CA ASN A 241 10.31 0.05 -5.71
C ASN A 241 8.86 -0.14 -6.21
N PRO A 242 8.51 -1.33 -6.74
CA PRO A 242 7.19 -1.60 -7.31
C PRO A 242 6.05 -1.59 -6.28
N SER A 243 6.35 -1.65 -4.97
CA SER A 243 5.33 -1.59 -3.92
C SER A 243 4.57 -0.25 -3.87
N PHE A 244 5.07 0.79 -4.58
CA PHE A 244 4.51 2.13 -4.66
C PHE A 244 3.63 2.39 -5.91
N VAL A 245 3.13 1.35 -6.59
CA VAL A 245 2.28 1.49 -7.82
C VAL A 245 1.24 2.60 -7.74
N GLY A 246 0.47 2.69 -6.64
CA GLY A 246 -0.58 3.71 -6.49
C GLY A 246 -0.04 5.14 -6.51
N TYR A 247 1.16 5.35 -5.95
CA TYR A 247 1.83 6.65 -5.94
C TYR A 247 2.39 7.04 -7.31
N PHE A 248 2.78 6.07 -8.15
CA PHE A 248 3.06 6.38 -9.56
C PHE A 248 1.81 6.95 -10.24
N GLY A 249 0.62 6.42 -9.95
CA GLY A 249 -0.64 6.98 -10.42
C GLY A 249 -0.85 8.45 -10.00
N MET A 250 -0.56 8.78 -8.74
CA MET A 250 -0.65 10.17 -8.24
C MET A 250 0.32 11.11 -8.97
N GLN A 251 1.56 10.65 -9.17
CA GLN A 251 2.61 11.39 -9.87
C GLN A 251 2.26 11.61 -11.36
N ILE A 252 1.72 10.58 -12.03
CA ILE A 252 1.22 10.69 -13.42
C ILE A 252 0.08 11.71 -13.49
N ALA A 253 -0.91 11.63 -12.61
CA ALA A 253 -2.04 12.55 -12.60
C ALA A 253 -1.60 14.01 -12.38
N TYR A 254 -0.64 14.24 -11.47
CA TYR A 254 -0.07 15.57 -11.26
C TYR A 254 0.65 16.10 -12.51
N LEU A 255 1.46 15.26 -13.18
CA LEU A 255 2.15 15.65 -14.41
C LEU A 255 1.17 15.98 -15.54
N VAL A 256 0.07 15.25 -15.66
CA VAL A 256 -1.02 15.55 -16.60
C VAL A 256 -1.64 16.92 -16.27
N HIS A 257 -1.97 17.19 -15.00
CA HIS A 257 -2.50 18.48 -14.57
C HIS A 257 -1.56 19.66 -14.90
N ARG A 258 -0.24 19.43 -14.88
CA ARG A 258 0.76 20.43 -15.23
C ARG A 258 1.12 20.49 -16.72
N ASP A 259 0.30 19.90 -17.58
CA ASP A 259 0.51 19.78 -19.04
C ASP A 259 1.83 19.08 -19.45
N ARG A 260 2.40 18.28 -18.54
CA ARG A 260 3.66 17.54 -18.75
C ARG A 260 3.38 16.12 -19.24
N LEU A 261 2.76 16.01 -20.41
CA LEU A 261 2.34 14.71 -20.96
C LEU A 261 3.51 13.76 -21.27
N ALA A 262 4.62 14.25 -21.82
CA ALA A 262 5.76 13.40 -22.16
C ALA A 262 6.33 12.63 -20.93
N PRO A 263 6.67 13.29 -19.80
CA PRO A 263 7.12 12.57 -18.62
C PRO A 263 6.01 11.74 -17.96
N ALA A 264 4.74 12.13 -18.07
CA ALA A 264 3.62 11.30 -17.60
C ALA A 264 3.55 9.95 -18.34
N LEU A 265 3.65 9.97 -19.68
CA LEU A 265 3.67 8.76 -20.50
C LEU A 265 4.93 7.92 -20.26
N GLN A 266 6.10 8.54 -20.08
CA GLN A 266 7.32 7.81 -19.70
C GLN A 266 7.17 7.09 -18.35
N MET A 267 6.49 7.72 -17.39
CA MET A 267 6.21 7.09 -16.10
C MET A 267 5.22 5.93 -16.25
N LEU A 268 4.20 6.07 -17.11
CA LEU A 268 3.31 4.97 -17.47
C LEU A 268 4.09 3.79 -18.07
N GLU A 269 4.89 4.04 -19.12
CA GLU A 269 5.70 3.01 -19.81
C GLU A 269 6.59 2.25 -18.82
N ARG A 270 7.29 2.98 -17.94
CA ARG A 270 8.22 2.39 -16.99
C ARG A 270 7.54 1.49 -15.95
N HIS A 271 6.36 1.89 -15.46
CA HIS A 271 5.75 1.25 -14.29
C HIS A 271 4.57 0.32 -14.62
N LEU A 272 4.16 0.24 -15.89
CA LEU A 272 3.06 -0.62 -16.31
C LEU A 272 3.31 -2.10 -15.98
N ALA A 273 4.54 -2.61 -16.12
CA ALA A 273 4.84 -4.00 -15.77
C ALA A 273 4.57 -4.31 -14.29
N ALA A 274 4.91 -3.37 -13.39
CA ALA A 274 4.62 -3.50 -11.96
C ALA A 274 3.12 -3.39 -11.68
N ALA A 275 2.42 -2.49 -12.37
CA ALA A 275 0.97 -2.36 -12.23
C ALA A 275 0.21 -3.61 -12.71
N LEU A 276 0.67 -4.28 -13.77
CA LEU A 276 0.05 -5.51 -14.28
C LEU A 276 0.20 -6.70 -13.32
N THR A 277 1.25 -6.72 -12.51
CA THR A 277 1.62 -7.88 -11.65
C THR A 277 1.34 -7.64 -10.17
N THR A 278 1.01 -6.42 -9.75
CA THR A 278 0.79 -6.12 -8.34
C THR A 278 -0.47 -6.79 -7.78
N HIS A 279 -0.35 -7.30 -6.55
CA HIS A 279 -1.49 -7.79 -5.78
C HIS A 279 -2.18 -6.68 -4.95
N LYS A 280 -1.65 -5.45 -4.98
CA LYS A 280 -2.26 -4.29 -4.33
C LYS A 280 -3.36 -3.67 -5.20
N LEU A 281 -4.55 -4.26 -5.20
CA LEU A 281 -5.60 -3.95 -6.18
C LEU A 281 -6.14 -2.51 -6.09
N SER A 282 -6.14 -1.92 -4.89
CA SER A 282 -6.50 -0.50 -4.69
C SER A 282 -5.45 0.44 -5.32
N SER A 283 -4.17 0.08 -5.24
CA SER A 283 -3.07 0.77 -5.90
C SER A 283 -3.09 0.59 -7.42
N GLN A 284 -3.42 -0.63 -7.89
CA GLN A 284 -3.58 -0.96 -9.30
C GLN A 284 -4.71 -0.13 -9.94
N HIS A 285 -5.87 -0.06 -9.27
CA HIS A 285 -6.98 0.80 -9.67
C HIS A 285 -6.52 2.24 -9.89
N GLN A 286 -5.83 2.82 -8.89
CA GLN A 286 -5.36 4.20 -8.95
C GLN A 286 -4.38 4.44 -10.12
N PHE A 287 -3.50 3.48 -10.39
CA PHE A 287 -2.59 3.55 -11.53
C PHE A 287 -3.34 3.50 -12.87
N TYR A 288 -4.33 2.61 -13.02
CA TYR A 288 -5.10 2.49 -14.26
C TYR A 288 -5.96 3.73 -14.54
N VAL A 289 -6.58 4.33 -13.52
CA VAL A 289 -7.28 5.61 -13.68
C VAL A 289 -6.32 6.70 -14.16
N ALA A 290 -5.13 6.80 -13.56
CA ALA A 290 -4.13 7.79 -13.98
C ALA A 290 -3.62 7.54 -15.41
N ALA A 291 -3.43 6.26 -15.79
CA ALA A 291 -3.01 5.86 -17.12
C ALA A 291 -4.05 6.24 -18.19
N ALA A 292 -5.32 5.90 -17.98
CA ALA A 292 -6.42 6.25 -18.86
C ALA A 292 -6.50 7.77 -19.06
N ARG A 293 -6.33 8.55 -17.98
CA ARG A 293 -6.32 10.03 -18.06
C ARG A 293 -5.13 10.59 -18.81
N ALA A 294 -3.92 10.06 -18.59
CA ALA A 294 -2.73 10.50 -19.30
C ALA A 294 -2.85 10.23 -20.80
N LEU A 295 -3.36 9.06 -21.18
CA LEU A 295 -3.65 8.70 -22.57
C LEU A 295 -4.79 9.53 -23.15
N GLY A 296 -5.85 9.77 -22.38
CA GLY A 296 -6.96 10.63 -22.74
C GLY A 296 -6.51 12.06 -23.04
N ALA A 297 -5.71 12.67 -22.17
CA ALA A 297 -5.12 13.99 -22.41
C ALA A 297 -4.20 14.01 -23.63
N ALA A 298 -3.51 12.90 -23.93
CA ALA A 298 -2.68 12.75 -25.12
C ALA A 298 -3.48 12.71 -26.44
N THR A 299 -4.77 12.33 -26.40
CA THR A 299 -5.63 12.29 -27.60
C THR A 299 -5.87 13.67 -28.24
N ALA A 300 -5.76 14.74 -27.46
CA ALA A 300 -5.82 16.11 -27.98
C ALA A 300 -4.68 16.44 -28.95
N LYS A 301 -3.59 15.67 -28.91
CA LYS A 301 -2.39 15.87 -29.74
C LYS A 301 -2.17 14.74 -30.74
N TRP A 302 -2.56 13.51 -30.40
CA TRP A 302 -2.23 12.33 -31.19
C TRP A 302 -3.36 11.33 -31.23
N LYS A 303 -3.63 10.75 -32.40
CA LYS A 303 -4.49 9.55 -32.52
C LYS A 303 -3.70 8.27 -32.22
N THR A 304 -2.46 8.21 -32.72
CA THR A 304 -1.51 7.11 -32.50
C THR A 304 -0.24 7.61 -31.83
N ARG A 305 0.39 6.77 -31.02
CA ARG A 305 1.64 7.11 -30.34
C ARG A 305 2.56 5.89 -30.25
N LYS A 306 3.86 6.15 -30.40
CA LYS A 306 4.88 5.16 -30.04
C LYS A 306 5.07 5.12 -28.53
N LEU A 307 4.90 3.94 -27.95
CA LEU A 307 5.04 3.66 -26.53
C LEU A 307 5.83 2.36 -26.35
N ASN A 308 6.70 2.33 -25.36
CA ASN A 308 7.44 1.14 -24.95
C ASN A 308 6.66 0.43 -23.82
N LEU A 309 5.59 -0.27 -24.19
CA LEU A 309 4.79 -1.05 -23.25
C LEU A 309 5.39 -2.47 -23.11
N PRO A 310 5.30 -3.10 -21.92
CA PRO A 310 5.91 -4.40 -21.68
C PRO A 310 5.19 -5.50 -22.48
N GLN A 311 5.94 -6.56 -22.85
CA GLN A 311 5.38 -7.72 -23.56
C GLN A 311 4.27 -8.45 -22.79
N SER A 312 4.24 -8.31 -21.46
CA SER A 312 3.17 -8.83 -20.61
C SER A 312 1.85 -8.06 -20.72
N PHE A 313 1.85 -6.89 -21.38
CA PHE A 313 0.64 -6.09 -21.56
C PHE A 313 -0.31 -6.76 -22.57
N PRO A 314 -1.61 -6.94 -22.26
CA PRO A 314 -2.52 -7.67 -23.15
C PRO A 314 -2.68 -7.07 -24.56
N LEU A 315 -2.48 -5.76 -24.72
CA LEU A 315 -2.54 -5.09 -26.02
C LEU A 315 -1.15 -4.85 -26.64
N TYR A 316 -0.11 -5.55 -26.18
CA TYR A 316 1.26 -5.36 -26.66
C TYR A 316 1.37 -5.43 -28.19
N SER A 317 2.15 -4.51 -28.76
CA SER A 317 2.45 -4.42 -30.18
C SER A 317 3.97 -4.43 -30.35
N ALA A 318 4.50 -5.39 -31.11
CA ALA A 318 5.94 -5.47 -31.39
C ALA A 318 6.46 -4.24 -32.17
N ALA A 319 5.59 -3.55 -32.91
CA ALA A 319 5.92 -2.30 -33.60
C ALA A 319 6.07 -1.11 -32.63
N GLY A 320 5.58 -1.25 -31.39
CA GLY A 320 5.57 -0.21 -30.37
C GLY A 320 4.66 0.98 -30.72
N GLU A 321 3.79 0.84 -31.71
CA GLU A 321 2.84 1.88 -32.14
C GLU A 321 1.41 1.47 -31.77
N TYR A 322 0.68 2.39 -31.14
CA TYR A 322 -0.63 2.14 -30.55
C TYR A 322 -1.62 3.24 -30.92
N GLU A 323 -2.85 2.85 -31.22
CA GLU A 323 -3.98 3.77 -31.15
C GLU A 323 -4.32 4.05 -29.69
N LEU A 324 -4.53 5.33 -29.34
CA LEU A 324 -4.75 5.69 -27.93
C LEU A 324 -6.13 5.25 -27.42
N ALA A 325 -7.17 5.27 -28.27
CA ALA A 325 -8.54 4.94 -27.85
C ALA A 325 -8.66 3.49 -27.31
N PRO A 326 -8.18 2.43 -28.00
CA PRO A 326 -8.21 1.08 -27.44
C PRO A 326 -7.41 0.91 -26.13
N LEU A 327 -6.33 1.69 -25.95
CA LEU A 327 -5.59 1.68 -24.69
C LEU A 327 -6.42 2.26 -23.55
N ILE A 328 -7.06 3.41 -23.80
CA ILE A 328 -7.95 4.07 -22.83
C ILE A 328 -9.08 3.13 -22.43
N ASP A 329 -9.78 2.55 -23.42
CA ASP A 329 -10.90 1.62 -23.19
C ASP A 329 -10.46 0.43 -22.30
N TRP A 330 -9.26 -0.10 -22.54
CA TRP A 330 -8.73 -1.19 -21.72
C TRP A 330 -8.48 -0.75 -20.28
N PHE A 331 -7.78 0.37 -20.07
CA PHE A 331 -7.49 0.87 -18.71
C PHE A 331 -8.77 1.22 -17.95
N ASP A 332 -9.73 1.86 -18.61
CA ASP A 332 -11.02 2.24 -18.00
C ASP A 332 -11.86 1.01 -17.64
N ALA A 333 -11.89 -0.01 -18.51
CA ALA A 333 -12.57 -1.27 -18.21
C ALA A 333 -11.94 -1.99 -17.00
N GLN A 334 -10.60 -2.05 -16.91
CA GLN A 334 -9.92 -2.64 -15.76
C GLN A 334 -10.16 -1.84 -14.48
N ALA A 335 -10.05 -0.50 -14.54
CA ALA A 335 -10.29 0.36 -13.40
C ALA A 335 -11.74 0.23 -12.91
N THR A 336 -12.72 0.25 -13.80
CA THR A 336 -14.15 0.12 -13.44
C THR A 336 -14.45 -1.24 -12.81
N ALA A 337 -13.89 -2.34 -13.34
CA ALA A 337 -14.06 -3.66 -12.75
C ALA A 337 -13.44 -3.74 -11.33
N LEU A 338 -12.29 -3.12 -11.11
CA LEU A 338 -11.68 -3.04 -9.78
C LEU A 338 -12.51 -2.17 -8.83
N ALA A 339 -12.98 -1.01 -9.27
CA ALA A 339 -13.82 -0.11 -8.49
C ALA A 339 -15.07 -0.83 -8.00
N ALA A 340 -15.79 -1.51 -8.92
CA ALA A 340 -17.01 -2.24 -8.60
C ALA A 340 -16.81 -3.29 -7.50
N ARG A 341 -15.66 -3.99 -7.48
CA ARG A 341 -15.35 -4.98 -6.44
C ARG A 341 -15.16 -4.32 -5.06
N PHE A 342 -14.47 -3.18 -5.00
CA PHE A 342 -14.28 -2.45 -3.73
C PHE A 342 -15.57 -1.80 -3.26
N ASP A 343 -16.33 -1.20 -4.17
CA ASP A 343 -17.61 -0.56 -3.90
C ASP A 343 -18.65 -1.58 -3.40
N GLN A 344 -18.67 -2.78 -3.99
CA GLN A 344 -19.46 -3.89 -3.49
C GLN A 344 -19.05 -4.31 -2.07
N ARG A 345 -17.75 -4.44 -1.79
CA ARG A 345 -17.25 -4.77 -0.44
C ARG A 345 -17.65 -3.69 0.58
N ASN A 346 -17.52 -2.43 0.19
CA ASN A 346 -17.73 -1.28 1.07
C ASN A 346 -19.21 -0.92 1.23
N GLY A 347 -20.09 -1.34 0.32
CA GLY A 347 -21.49 -0.93 0.29
C GLY A 347 -21.68 0.54 -0.11
N ASN A 348 -20.77 1.10 -0.90
CA ASN A 348 -20.82 2.50 -1.36
C ASN A 348 -20.30 2.64 -2.81
N ARG A 349 -20.05 3.86 -3.28
CA ARG A 349 -19.52 4.16 -4.63
C ARG A 349 -18.19 4.92 -4.59
N TYR A 350 -17.46 4.79 -3.48
CA TYR A 350 -16.26 5.58 -3.19
C TYR A 350 -15.17 5.39 -4.24
N PHE A 351 -14.94 4.17 -4.73
CA PHE A 351 -13.89 3.91 -5.72
C PHE A 351 -14.30 4.42 -7.11
N ALA A 352 -15.54 4.17 -7.53
CA ALA A 352 -16.04 4.62 -8.82
C ALA A 352 -16.12 6.15 -8.92
N GLU A 353 -16.38 6.85 -7.81
CA GLU A 353 -16.62 8.29 -7.80
C GLU A 353 -15.46 9.05 -7.16
N GLU A 354 -15.45 9.15 -5.83
CA GLU A 354 -14.55 10.03 -5.08
C GLU A 354 -13.07 9.72 -5.29
N LYS A 355 -12.68 8.44 -5.22
CA LYS A 355 -11.29 8.01 -5.38
C LYS A 355 -10.77 8.23 -6.79
N THR A 356 -11.64 8.06 -7.78
CA THR A 356 -11.35 8.41 -9.17
C THR A 356 -11.23 9.92 -9.30
N ALA A 357 -12.17 10.69 -8.74
CA ALA A 357 -12.13 12.15 -8.72
C ALA A 357 -10.90 12.71 -7.97
N TRP A 358 -10.33 11.98 -7.01
CA TRP A 358 -9.11 12.37 -6.29
C TRP A 358 -7.90 12.57 -7.21
N LEU A 359 -7.87 11.94 -8.37
CA LEU A 359 -6.81 12.16 -9.35
C LEU A 359 -7.10 13.35 -10.28
N ASN A 360 -8.16 14.13 -10.01
CA ASN A 360 -8.44 15.42 -10.63
C ASN A 360 -7.92 16.54 -9.74
N TYR A 361 -7.41 17.58 -10.39
CA TYR A 361 -6.70 18.71 -9.81
C TYR A 361 -7.35 20.02 -10.20
#